data_AF-A0A2R6HW20-F1
#
_entry.id   AF-A0A2R6HW20-F1
#
_cell.length_a   1.000
_cell.length_b   1.000
_cell.length_c   1.000
_cell.angle_alpha   90.00
_cell.angle_beta   90.00
_cell.angle_gamma   90.00
#
_symmetry.space_group_name_H-M   'P 1'
#
loop_
_entity.id
_entity.type
_entity.pdbx_description
1 polymer ?
#
loop_
_entity_poly.entity_id
_entity_poly.type
_entity_poly.pdbx_seq_one_letter_code
_entity_poly.pdbx_strand_id
1 'polypeptide(L)'
;MGKVSIGLRGWRFDEDEVFAADGTVRPLDNMPPGTRQRILRLSGLIGEPCDACYLLYGQDEIERCRPAQVIYGEPGGEVLLCNAHETDFVYWFQEAGGQAVAGETELGDRFHEWFADGGRAPEAFGGVEHVEEDPDDVPEAPDPQSELPGIEEEIAAMDDEELARLDVDLSDLDI
;
A
#
# COMPACT_ATOMS: atom_id res chain seq x y z
N MET A 1 -6.06 -20.90 9.23
CA MET A 1 -5.15 -20.15 8.34
C MET A 1 -5.57 -18.71 8.48
N GLY A 2 -4.83 -17.95 9.28
CA GLY A 2 -5.14 -16.54 9.55
C GLY A 2 -4.92 -15.72 8.28
N LYS A 3 -5.67 -14.64 8.15
CA LYS A 3 -5.41 -13.62 7.14
C LYS A 3 -4.86 -12.39 7.85
N VAL A 4 -3.76 -11.88 7.33
CA VAL A 4 -3.05 -10.73 7.91
C VAL A 4 -2.95 -9.61 6.88
N SER A 5 -2.91 -8.38 7.38
CA SER A 5 -2.49 -7.20 6.62
C SER A 5 -1.16 -6.72 7.20
N ILE A 6 -0.31 -6.13 6.36
CA ILE A 6 1.06 -5.74 6.73
C ILE A 6 1.23 -4.27 6.38
N GLY A 7 1.50 -3.42 7.37
CA GLY A 7 1.67 -1.96 7.20
C GLY A 7 0.39 -1.19 6.83
N LEU A 8 -0.31 -1.62 5.78
CA LEU A 8 -1.54 -1.04 5.27
C LEU A 8 -2.70 -2.04 5.36
N ARG A 9 -3.87 -1.58 5.79
CA ARG A 9 -5.10 -2.38 5.76
C ARG A 9 -5.53 -2.62 4.31
N GLY A 10 -6.19 -3.74 4.03
CA GLY A 10 -6.85 -3.99 2.73
C GLY A 10 -6.31 -5.22 2.02
N TRP A 11 -5.04 -5.22 1.61
CA TRP A 11 -4.40 -6.43 1.11
C TRP A 11 -4.31 -7.48 2.21
N ARG A 12 -4.75 -8.70 1.88
CA ARG A 12 -4.80 -9.82 2.81
C ARG A 12 -3.91 -10.94 2.33
N PHE A 13 -2.98 -11.33 3.19
CA PHE A 13 -2.03 -12.41 2.97
C PHE A 13 -2.42 -13.63 3.81
N ASP A 14 -2.13 -14.82 3.29
CA ASP A 14 -2.12 -16.01 4.13
C ASP A 14 -0.93 -15.94 5.08
N GLU A 15 -1.21 -16.03 6.38
CA GLU A 15 -0.19 -15.89 7.43
C GLU A 15 0.96 -16.89 7.26
N ASP A 16 0.66 -18.12 6.85
CA ASP A 16 1.66 -19.18 6.63
C ASP A 16 2.43 -19.04 5.32
N GLU A 17 1.96 -18.21 4.38
CA GLU A 17 2.71 -17.86 3.17
C GLU A 17 3.76 -16.78 3.44
N VAL A 18 3.52 -15.92 4.43
CA VAL A 18 4.40 -14.79 4.74
C VAL A 18 5.27 -15.05 5.95
N PHE A 19 4.76 -15.70 6.99
CA PHE A 19 5.48 -15.97 8.23
C PHE A 19 5.94 -17.43 8.32
N ALA A 20 7.14 -17.62 8.84
CA ALA A 20 7.65 -18.90 9.27
C ALA A 20 7.00 -19.31 10.61
N ALA A 21 7.18 -20.57 11.01
CA ALA A 21 6.54 -21.10 12.22
C ALA A 21 7.02 -20.44 13.53
N ASP A 22 8.14 -19.72 13.50
CA ASP A 22 8.68 -18.95 14.61
C ASP A 22 8.21 -17.48 14.62
N GLY A 23 7.32 -17.10 13.70
CA GLY A 23 6.78 -15.74 13.58
C GLY A 23 7.67 -14.78 12.77
N THR A 24 8.82 -15.24 12.26
CA THR A 24 9.67 -14.42 11.40
C THR A 24 9.12 -14.33 9.97
N VAL A 25 9.36 -13.23 9.27
CA VAL A 25 9.02 -13.12 7.85
C VAL A 25 9.87 -14.12 7.06
N ARG A 26 9.22 -14.89 6.18
CA ARG A 26 9.91 -15.86 5.32
C ARG A 26 10.84 -15.13 4.34
N PRO A 27 11.94 -15.76 3.93
CA PRO A 27 12.71 -15.29 2.77
C PRO A 27 11.81 -15.19 1.54
N LEU A 28 11.96 -14.13 0.75
CA LEU A 28 11.12 -13.86 -0.42
C LEU A 28 11.08 -15.03 -1.41
N ASP A 29 12.21 -15.70 -1.64
CA ASP A 29 12.32 -16.86 -2.53
C ASP A 29 11.50 -18.08 -2.10
N ASN A 30 11.11 -18.13 -0.82
CA ASN A 30 10.27 -19.19 -0.28
C ASN A 30 8.77 -18.84 -0.30
N MET A 31 8.40 -17.64 -0.74
CA MET A 31 7.01 -17.21 -0.88
C MET A 31 6.44 -17.58 -2.25
N PRO A 32 5.12 -17.84 -2.35
CA PRO A 32 4.46 -17.97 -3.63
C PRO A 32 4.68 -16.71 -4.50
N PRO A 33 4.82 -16.83 -5.84
CA PRO A 33 5.15 -15.70 -6.70
C PRO A 33 4.22 -14.49 -6.57
N GLY A 34 2.91 -14.70 -6.42
CA GLY A 34 1.94 -13.62 -6.22
C GLY A 34 2.06 -12.93 -4.86
N THR A 35 2.32 -13.71 -3.81
CA THR A 35 2.57 -13.22 -2.44
C THR A 35 3.85 -12.39 -2.41
N ARG A 36 4.95 -12.92 -2.99
CA ARG A 36 6.21 -12.20 -3.13
C ARG A 36 6.05 -10.87 -3.87
N GLN A 37 5.36 -10.87 -5.01
CA GLN A 37 5.13 -9.64 -5.79
C GLN A 37 4.39 -8.58 -4.99
N ARG A 38 3.35 -8.97 -4.24
CA ARG A 38 2.58 -8.03 -3.40
C ARG A 38 3.40 -7.52 -2.22
N ILE A 39 4.23 -8.36 -1.59
CA ILE A 39 5.13 -7.92 -0.50
C ILE A 39 6.16 -6.91 -1.01
N LEU A 40 6.81 -7.18 -2.14
CA LEU A 40 7.76 -6.25 -2.78
C LEU A 40 7.11 -4.94 -3.20
N ARG A 41 5.88 -4.99 -3.74
CA ARG A 41 5.15 -3.76 -4.07
C ARG A 41 4.84 -2.98 -2.80
N LEU A 42 4.32 -3.66 -1.78
CA LEU A 42 3.93 -3.06 -0.51
C LEU A 42 5.09 -2.36 0.21
N SER A 43 6.32 -2.90 0.16
CA SER A 43 7.47 -2.27 0.82
C SER A 43 7.78 -0.87 0.30
N GLY A 44 7.50 -0.60 -0.98
CA GLY A 44 7.63 0.74 -1.57
C GLY A 44 6.43 1.66 -1.36
N LEU A 45 5.32 1.16 -0.80
CA LEU A 45 4.10 1.92 -0.55
C LEU A 45 3.89 2.25 0.93
N ILE A 46 4.57 1.54 1.83
CA ILE A 46 4.50 1.81 3.26
C ILE A 46 5.14 3.18 3.53
N GLY A 47 4.38 4.06 4.18
CA GLY A 47 4.81 5.42 4.48
C GLY A 47 4.42 6.46 3.44
N GLU A 48 4.01 6.03 2.24
CA GLU A 48 3.55 6.93 1.19
C GLU A 48 2.33 7.75 1.63
N PRO A 49 2.18 8.99 1.11
CA PRO A 49 1.04 9.82 1.41
C PRO A 49 -0.25 9.23 0.84
N CYS A 50 -1.37 9.59 1.44
CA CYS A 50 -2.68 9.34 0.86
C CYS A 50 -2.83 10.04 -0.50
N ASP A 51 -3.26 9.31 -1.53
CA ASP A 51 -3.46 9.81 -2.90
C ASP A 51 -4.39 11.02 -2.93
N ALA A 52 -5.53 10.93 -2.23
CA ALA A 52 -6.49 12.02 -2.14
C ALA A 52 -5.91 13.26 -1.42
N CYS A 53 -5.04 13.08 -0.42
CA CYS A 53 -4.31 14.21 0.17
C CYS A 53 -3.37 14.84 -0.87
N TYR A 54 -2.63 14.01 -1.59
CA TYR A 54 -1.70 14.46 -2.61
C TYR A 54 -2.43 15.22 -3.74
N LEU A 55 -3.60 14.75 -4.17
CA LEU A 55 -4.45 15.46 -5.15
C LEU A 55 -4.97 16.81 -4.65
N LEU A 56 -5.11 16.99 -3.33
CA LEU A 56 -5.59 18.25 -2.73
C LEU A 56 -4.46 19.28 -2.51
N TYR A 57 -3.30 18.82 -2.09
CA TYR A 57 -2.21 19.68 -1.62
C TYR A 57 -1.01 19.73 -2.59
N GLY A 58 -0.84 18.68 -3.40
CA GLY A 58 0.28 18.53 -4.30
C GLY A 58 1.61 18.33 -3.57
N GLN A 59 2.67 18.29 -4.36
CA GLN A 59 4.04 18.12 -3.86
C GLN A 59 4.50 19.29 -2.99
N ASP A 60 4.05 20.51 -3.30
CA ASP A 60 4.51 21.74 -2.63
C ASP A 60 4.08 21.83 -1.16
N GLU A 61 3.04 21.08 -0.76
CA GLU A 61 2.51 21.07 0.60
C GLU A 61 2.40 19.62 1.14
N ILE A 62 3.38 18.77 0.80
CA ILE A 62 3.35 17.34 1.14
C ILE A 62 3.29 17.08 2.65
N GLU A 63 3.82 17.97 3.50
CA GLU A 63 3.69 17.85 4.95
C GLU A 63 2.23 17.92 5.46
N ARG A 64 1.29 18.39 4.63
CA ARG A 64 -0.15 18.39 4.92
C ARG A 64 -0.81 17.06 4.57
N CYS A 65 -0.14 16.21 3.80
CA CYS A 65 -0.64 14.89 3.47
C CYS A 65 -0.54 13.96 4.68
N ARG A 66 -1.61 13.22 4.93
CA ARG A 66 -1.59 12.16 5.93
C ARG A 66 -0.96 10.91 5.30
N PRO A 67 -0.19 10.11 6.07
CA PRO A 67 0.28 8.82 5.59
C PRO A 67 -0.92 7.92 5.24
N ALA A 68 -0.72 7.07 4.24
CA ALA A 68 -1.68 6.03 3.89
C ALA A 68 -1.84 5.02 5.03
N GLN A 69 -3.06 4.51 5.18
CA GLN A 69 -3.45 3.53 6.20
C GLN A 69 -4.18 2.33 5.60
N VAL A 70 -4.74 2.49 4.39
CA VAL A 70 -5.42 1.44 3.64
C VAL A 70 -4.95 1.45 2.19
N ILE A 71 -4.91 0.25 1.59
CA ILE A 71 -4.63 0.00 0.19
C ILE A 71 -5.79 -0.78 -0.45
N TYR A 72 -6.24 -0.33 -1.61
CA TYR A 72 -7.20 -1.02 -2.47
C TYR A 72 -6.60 -1.29 -3.84
N GLY A 73 -7.19 -2.21 -4.61
CA GLY A 73 -6.76 -2.53 -5.98
C GLY A 73 -5.77 -3.69 -6.06
N GLU A 74 -5.28 -3.93 -7.26
CA GLU A 74 -4.24 -4.91 -7.57
C GLU A 74 -2.88 -4.21 -7.75
N PRO A 75 -1.74 -4.91 -7.62
CA PRO A 75 -0.43 -4.32 -7.85
C PRO A 75 -0.33 -3.61 -9.21
N GLY A 76 0.08 -2.35 -9.19
CA GLY A 76 0.17 -1.47 -10.36
C GLY A 76 -1.11 -0.66 -10.66
N GLY A 77 -2.16 -0.82 -9.85
CA GLY A 77 -3.41 -0.04 -9.93
C GLY A 77 -3.99 0.28 -8.56
N GLU A 78 -3.12 0.30 -7.55
CA GLU A 78 -3.54 0.53 -6.19
C GLU A 78 -3.99 1.96 -5.90
N VAL A 79 -4.81 2.11 -4.86
CA VAL A 79 -5.19 3.40 -4.27
C VAL A 79 -4.82 3.40 -2.81
N LEU A 80 -4.06 4.41 -2.39
CA LEU A 80 -3.57 4.59 -1.03
C LEU A 80 -4.35 5.69 -0.30
N LEU A 81 -4.97 5.36 0.83
CA LEU A 81 -5.85 6.30 1.53
C LEU A 81 -5.57 6.36 3.02
N CYS A 82 -5.75 7.56 3.59
CA CYS A 82 -5.95 7.71 5.03
C CYS A 82 -7.42 7.45 5.37
N ASN A 83 -7.72 7.19 6.65
CA ASN A 83 -9.09 6.90 7.11
C ASN A 83 -10.12 7.97 6.68
N ALA A 84 -9.71 9.24 6.55
CA ALA A 84 -10.62 10.31 6.16
C ALA A 84 -11.05 10.23 4.68
N HIS A 85 -10.17 9.80 3.79
CA HIS A 85 -10.46 9.70 2.35
C HIS A 85 -10.90 8.29 1.93
N GLU A 86 -10.74 7.29 2.80
CA GLU A 86 -11.28 5.93 2.59
C GLU A 86 -12.80 5.96 2.34
N THR A 87 -13.53 6.82 3.04
CA THR A 87 -14.99 6.94 2.86
C THR A 87 -15.36 7.42 1.45
N ASP A 88 -14.59 8.36 0.88
CA ASP A 88 -14.80 8.84 -0.49
C ASP A 88 -14.58 7.71 -1.51
N PHE A 89 -13.54 6.90 -1.32
CA PHE A 89 -13.27 5.75 -2.16
C PHE A 89 -14.35 4.67 -2.05
N VAL A 90 -14.79 4.33 -0.84
CA VAL A 90 -15.83 3.31 -0.64
C VAL A 90 -17.15 3.75 -1.28
N TYR A 91 -17.52 5.03 -1.14
CA TYR A 91 -18.66 5.59 -1.85
C TYR A 91 -18.48 5.49 -3.37
N TRP A 92 -17.34 5.94 -3.90
CA TRP A 92 -17.09 5.89 -5.33
C TRP A 92 -17.16 4.47 -5.88
N PHE A 93 -16.56 3.53 -5.16
CA PHE A 93 -16.54 2.13 -5.52
C PHE A 93 -17.94 1.53 -5.57
N GLN A 94 -18.77 1.80 -4.55
CA GLN A 94 -20.11 1.21 -4.42
C GLN A 94 -21.15 1.90 -5.29
N GLU A 95 -21.11 3.24 -5.39
CA GLU A 95 -22.24 4.05 -5.88
C GLU A 95 -21.89 4.89 -7.12
N ALA A 96 -20.62 5.20 -7.36
CA ALA A 96 -20.18 6.09 -8.45
C ALA A 96 -19.39 5.39 -9.56
N GLY A 97 -19.53 4.07 -9.67
CA GLY A 97 -19.05 3.29 -10.81
C GLY A 97 -17.68 2.61 -10.63
N GLY A 98 -17.03 2.72 -9.46
CA GLY A 98 -15.72 2.08 -9.26
C GLY A 98 -15.75 0.55 -9.28
N GLN A 99 -16.90 -0.08 -8.98
CA GLN A 99 -17.09 -1.53 -9.16
C GLN A 99 -16.84 -2.01 -10.60
N ALA A 100 -17.02 -1.16 -11.61
CA ALA A 100 -16.84 -1.56 -13.01
C ALA A 100 -15.38 -1.84 -13.38
N VAL A 101 -14.42 -1.31 -12.60
CA VAL A 101 -12.97 -1.46 -12.81
C VAL A 101 -12.32 -2.25 -11.67
N ALA A 102 -13.11 -3.01 -10.92
CA ALA A 102 -12.61 -3.82 -9.82
C ALA A 102 -11.63 -4.90 -10.31
N GLY A 103 -10.40 -4.88 -9.77
CA GLY A 103 -9.33 -5.80 -10.16
C GLY A 103 -8.58 -5.40 -11.43
N GLU A 104 -8.92 -4.26 -12.03
CA GLU A 104 -8.19 -3.69 -13.16
C GLU A 104 -7.10 -2.72 -12.67
N THR A 105 -6.01 -2.60 -13.41
CA THR A 105 -4.92 -1.66 -13.09
C THR A 105 -5.36 -0.20 -13.24
N GLU A 106 -6.43 0.05 -13.99
CA GLU A 106 -7.03 1.39 -14.15
C GLU A 106 -7.77 1.87 -12.90
N LEU A 107 -7.99 1.02 -11.88
CA LEU A 107 -8.76 1.38 -10.68
C LEU A 107 -8.23 2.65 -10.00
N GLY A 108 -6.89 2.76 -9.88
CA GLY A 108 -6.21 3.95 -9.36
C GLY A 108 -6.57 5.20 -10.15
N ASP A 109 -6.27 5.20 -11.44
CA ASP A 109 -6.51 6.32 -12.34
C ASP A 109 -7.97 6.78 -12.34
N ARG A 110 -8.91 5.83 -12.36
CA ARG A 110 -10.36 6.13 -12.38
C ARG A 110 -10.83 6.76 -11.08
N PHE A 111 -10.29 6.34 -9.94
CA PHE A 111 -10.59 6.97 -8.67
C PHE A 111 -9.96 8.37 -8.60
N HIS A 112 -8.71 8.53 -9.01
CA HIS A 112 -8.02 9.82 -9.01
C HIS A 112 -8.72 10.85 -9.89
N GLU A 113 -9.12 10.46 -11.11
CA GLU A 113 -9.91 11.31 -12.02
C GLU A 113 -11.22 11.77 -11.37
N TRP A 114 -12.00 10.82 -10.83
CA TRP A 114 -13.26 11.13 -10.16
C TRP A 114 -13.08 12.08 -8.97
N PHE A 115 -12.05 11.84 -8.15
CA PHE A 115 -11.78 12.66 -6.97
C PHE A 115 -11.27 14.06 -7.35
N ALA A 116 -10.42 14.17 -8.36
CA ALA A 116 -9.92 15.43 -8.89
C ALA A 116 -11.05 16.29 -9.50
N ASP A 117 -12.06 15.65 -10.10
CA ASP A 117 -13.27 16.29 -10.62
C ASP A 117 -14.27 16.73 -9.52
N GLY A 118 -13.89 16.58 -8.24
CA GLY A 118 -14.68 17.00 -7.08
C GLY A 118 -15.60 15.91 -6.53
N GLY A 119 -15.42 14.66 -6.94
CA GLY A 119 -16.13 13.50 -6.40
C GLY A 119 -15.87 13.33 -4.91
N ARG A 120 -16.92 13.35 -4.08
CA ARG A 120 -16.87 13.11 -2.63
C ARG A 120 -18.06 12.27 -2.20
N ALA A 121 -17.89 11.50 -1.13
CA ALA A 121 -19.00 10.85 -0.47
C ALA A 121 -19.98 11.89 0.08
N PRO A 122 -21.30 11.70 -0.12
CA PRO A 122 -22.30 12.51 0.56
C PRO A 122 -22.18 12.33 2.07
N GLU A 123 -22.43 13.39 2.85
CA GLU A 123 -22.41 13.32 4.33
C GLU A 123 -23.31 12.20 4.89
N ALA A 124 -24.39 11.88 4.17
CA ALA A 124 -25.35 10.84 4.53
C ALA A 124 -24.86 9.40 4.28
N PHE A 125 -23.75 9.19 3.56
CA PHE A 125 -23.22 7.86 3.24
C PHE A 125 -22.68 7.13 4.49
N GLY A 126 -22.32 7.89 5.53
CA GLY A 126 -21.69 7.35 6.73
C GLY A 126 -20.20 7.06 6.52
N GLY A 127 -19.42 7.18 7.59
CA GLY A 127 -17.99 6.86 7.57
C GLY A 127 -17.75 5.34 7.61
N VAL A 128 -16.59 4.92 7.13
CA VAL A 128 -16.14 3.54 7.31
C VAL A 128 -15.66 3.37 8.76
N GLU A 129 -16.39 2.61 9.57
CA GLU A 129 -15.93 2.23 10.92
C GLU A 129 -14.98 1.04 10.83
N HIS A 130 -13.79 1.18 11.43
CA HIS A 130 -12.83 0.10 11.56
C HIS A 130 -12.86 -0.43 12.98
N VAL A 131 -13.00 -1.75 13.12
CA VAL A 131 -12.75 -2.42 14.39
C VAL A 131 -11.24 -2.67 14.46
N GLU A 132 -10.56 -1.95 15.34
CA GLU A 132 -9.17 -2.23 15.69
C GLU A 132 -9.16 -3.48 16.60
N GLU A 133 -8.88 -4.66 16.03
CA GLU A 133 -8.50 -5.82 16.86
C GLU A 133 -7.08 -5.57 17.37
N ASP A 134 -7.02 -5.05 18.60
CA ASP A 134 -5.86 -4.97 19.52
C ASP A 134 -4.56 -4.34 18.96
N PRO A 135 -4.46 -2.99 18.90
CA PRO A 135 -3.26 -2.30 18.44
C PRO A 135 -2.01 -2.54 19.32
N ASP A 136 -2.18 -3.08 20.52
CA ASP A 136 -1.11 -3.38 21.46
C ASP A 136 -0.47 -4.78 21.24
N ASP A 137 -1.05 -5.63 20.37
CA ASP A 137 -0.54 -6.99 20.03
C ASP A 137 0.00 -7.06 18.59
N VAL A 138 0.33 -5.91 18.00
CA VAL A 138 1.10 -5.84 16.75
C VAL A 138 2.57 -6.11 17.10
N PRO A 139 3.24 -7.09 16.48
CA PRO A 139 4.69 -7.25 16.65
C PRO A 139 5.37 -5.93 16.32
N GLU A 140 6.22 -5.42 17.22
CA GLU A 140 6.99 -4.21 16.98
C GLU A 140 7.71 -4.34 15.63
N ALA A 141 7.36 -3.47 14.68
CA ALA A 141 8.12 -3.36 13.45
C ALA A 141 9.56 -3.01 13.82
N PRO A 142 10.58 -3.62 13.17
CA PRO A 142 11.94 -3.14 13.32
C PRO A 142 11.98 -1.64 13.02
N ASP A 143 12.81 -0.92 13.77
CA ASP A 143 12.93 0.54 13.71
C ASP A 143 13.03 1.01 12.23
N PRO A 144 12.20 1.95 11.75
CA PRO A 144 12.27 2.44 10.37
C PRO A 144 13.60 3.12 10.02
N GLN A 145 14.42 3.47 11.02
CA GLN A 145 15.80 3.95 10.85
C GLN A 145 16.84 2.85 11.03
N SER A 146 16.44 1.63 11.42
CA SER A 146 17.32 0.47 11.41
C SER A 146 17.37 -0.09 10.00
N GLU A 147 18.58 -0.11 9.44
CA GLU A 147 18.90 -0.80 8.19
C GLU A 147 18.29 -2.20 8.25
N LEU A 148 17.35 -2.51 7.35
CA LEU A 148 16.83 -3.87 7.22
C LEU A 148 18.01 -4.75 6.80
N PRO A 149 18.52 -5.63 7.69
CA PRO A 149 19.78 -6.30 7.43
C PRO A 149 19.62 -7.22 6.22
N GLY A 150 20.40 -6.96 5.17
CA GLY A 150 20.49 -7.77 3.96
C GLY A 150 19.83 -7.18 2.71
N ILE A 151 19.00 -6.14 2.82
CA ILE A 151 18.32 -5.56 1.63
C ILE A 151 19.30 -4.83 0.72
N GLU A 152 20.23 -4.05 1.27
CA GLU A 152 21.27 -3.37 0.48
C GLU A 152 22.20 -4.37 -0.23
N GLU A 153 22.51 -5.47 0.45
CA GLU A 153 23.36 -6.54 -0.08
C GLU A 153 22.63 -7.31 -1.20
N GLU A 154 21.31 -7.46 -1.09
CA GLU A 154 20.44 -8.05 -2.13
C GLU A 154 20.33 -7.13 -3.34
N ILE A 155 20.05 -5.83 -3.14
CA ILE A 155 19.98 -4.82 -4.21
C ILE A 155 21.33 -4.70 -4.94
N ALA A 156 22.45 -4.73 -4.22
CA ALA A 156 23.79 -4.70 -4.81
C ALA A 156 24.16 -5.99 -5.57
N ALA A 157 23.48 -7.10 -5.28
CA ALA A 157 23.66 -8.38 -5.96
C ALA A 157 22.74 -8.56 -7.17
N MET A 158 21.72 -7.70 -7.34
CA MET A 158 20.81 -7.71 -8.49
C MET A 158 21.51 -7.16 -9.73
N ASP A 159 21.20 -7.75 -10.89
CA ASP A 159 21.73 -7.27 -12.17
C ASP A 159 20.97 -6.05 -12.69
N ASP A 160 21.62 -5.28 -13.56
CA ASP A 160 21.08 -4.03 -14.12
C ASP A 160 19.75 -4.25 -14.89
N GLU A 161 19.47 -5.46 -15.36
CA GLU A 161 18.25 -5.79 -16.12
C GLU A 161 17.06 -6.07 -15.18
N GLU A 162 17.30 -6.64 -14.01
CA GLU A 162 16.32 -6.78 -12.93
C GLU A 162 15.98 -5.42 -12.30
N LEU A 163 16.99 -4.58 -12.06
CA LEU A 163 16.80 -3.22 -11.51
C LEU A 163 16.00 -2.33 -12.46
N ALA A 164 16.29 -2.37 -13.77
CA ALA A 164 15.53 -1.62 -14.77
C ALA A 164 14.06 -2.08 -14.89
N ARG A 165 13.76 -3.32 -14.50
CA ARG A 165 12.38 -3.85 -14.45
C ARG A 165 11.58 -3.32 -13.26
N LEU A 166 12.26 -2.84 -12.24
CA LEU A 166 11.68 -2.36 -10.98
C LEU A 166 11.48 -0.84 -10.96
N ASP A 167 11.95 -0.11 -11.99
CA ASP A 167 11.83 1.35 -12.13
C ASP A 167 12.27 2.12 -10.88
N VAL A 168 13.32 1.63 -10.22
CA VAL A 168 13.91 2.26 -9.04
C VAL A 168 14.87 3.35 -9.50
N ASP A 169 14.55 4.62 -9.20
CA ASP A 169 15.47 5.73 -9.45
C ASP A 169 16.57 5.76 -8.38
N LEU A 170 17.70 5.13 -8.70
CA LEU A 170 18.88 5.08 -7.82
C LEU A 170 19.71 6.37 -7.86
N SER A 171 19.26 7.44 -8.52
CA SER A 171 20.01 8.70 -8.60
C SER A 171 20.04 9.51 -7.30
N ASP A 172 19.20 9.15 -6.32
CA ASP A 172 19.16 9.76 -4.97
C ASP A 172 19.98 8.98 -3.93
N LEU A 173 20.56 7.83 -4.28
CA LEU A 173 21.50 7.11 -3.43
C LEU A 173 22.92 7.60 -3.73
N ASP A 174 23.43 8.51 -2.91
CA ASP A 174 24.84 8.89 -2.91
C ASP A 174 25.70 7.65 -2.54
N ILE A 175 26.26 6.99 -3.56
CA ILE A 175 27.29 5.92 -3.45
C ILE A 175 28.67 6.53 -3.22
#